data_AF-A0A6B2Z7J1-F1
#
_entry.id   AF-A0A6B2Z7J1-F1
#
_cell.length_a   1.000
_cell.length_b   1.000
_cell.length_c   1.000
_cell.angle_alpha   90.00
_cell.angle_beta   90.00
_cell.angle_gamma   90.00
#
_symmetry.space_group_name_H-M   'P 1'
#
loop_
_entity.id
_entity.type
_entity.pdbx_description
1 polymer ?
#
loop_
_entity_poly.entity_id
_entity_poly.type
_entity_poly.pdbx_seq_one_letter_code
_entity_poly.pdbx_strand_id
1 'polypeptide(L)'
;MNQCTEVVLLRPPDFLLALSVPGDRPEPGYVLCELGEDHDDDHAAMLWDEGGRPGSAVWARWNAERARPVSLPWCSALDARREACEFFAEHGSEHSWHVTDPTDEAITGALAAEHPRLFPD
;
A
#
# COMPACT_ATOMS: atom_id res chain seq x y z
N MET A 1 6.62 5.34 -13.04
CA MET A 1 6.71 6.47 -12.09
C MET A 1 7.26 5.90 -10.80
N ASN A 2 8.17 6.57 -10.10
CA ASN A 2 8.67 5.99 -8.85
C ASN A 2 7.60 6.08 -7.77
N GLN A 3 7.67 5.17 -6.80
CA GLN A 3 6.85 5.20 -5.61
C GLN A 3 7.09 6.50 -4.82
N CYS A 4 6.01 7.07 -4.29
CA CYS A 4 6.05 8.20 -3.36
C CYS A 4 6.83 7.81 -2.09
N THR A 5 7.69 8.70 -1.60
CA THR A 5 8.58 8.44 -0.46
C THR A 5 8.03 8.92 0.88
N GLU A 6 6.80 9.43 0.89
CA GLU A 6 6.16 9.94 2.11
C GLU A 6 5.82 8.83 3.09
N VAL A 7 6.12 9.08 4.37
CA VAL A 7 5.95 8.12 5.46
C VAL A 7 5.14 8.72 6.58
N VAL A 8 4.32 7.90 7.24
CA VAL A 8 3.59 8.32 8.44
C VAL A 8 3.69 7.28 9.55
N LEU A 9 3.76 7.76 10.79
CA LEU A 9 3.59 6.92 11.97
C LEU A 9 2.09 6.75 12.23
N LEU A 10 1.53 5.62 11.82
CA LEU A 10 0.15 5.27 12.10
C LEU A 10 0.01 4.82 13.56
N ARG A 11 -0.75 5.57 14.34
CA ARG A 11 -1.08 5.19 15.72
C ARG A 11 -2.34 4.32 15.74
N PRO A 12 -2.38 3.27 16.58
CA PRO A 12 -3.61 2.51 16.76
C PRO A 12 -4.71 3.43 17.28
N PRO A 13 -5.93 3.37 16.72
CA PRO A 13 -7.06 4.11 17.25
C PRO A 13 -7.34 3.80 18.73
N ASP A 14 -7.80 4.80 19.48
CA ASP A 14 -8.07 4.67 20.93
C ASP A 14 -9.01 3.52 21.26
N PHE A 15 -9.99 3.23 20.39
CA PHE A 15 -10.91 2.12 20.59
C PHE A 15 -10.23 0.76 20.47
N LEU A 16 -9.21 0.59 19.61
CA LEU A 16 -8.42 -0.65 19.56
C LEU A 16 -7.57 -0.80 20.82
N LEU A 17 -7.01 0.30 21.33
CA LEU A 17 -6.26 0.30 22.58
C LEU A 17 -7.16 -0.09 23.76
N ALA A 18 -8.41 0.39 23.79
CA ALA A 18 -9.38 0.03 24.83
C ALA A 18 -9.80 -1.46 24.79
N LEU A 19 -9.74 -2.09 23.60
CA LEU A 19 -10.08 -3.50 23.40
C LEU A 19 -8.88 -4.46 23.55
N SER A 20 -7.67 -3.93 23.72
CA SER A 20 -6.45 -4.73 23.75
C SER A 20 -6.36 -5.64 24.99
N VAL A 21 -5.79 -6.83 24.80
CA VAL A 21 -5.50 -7.76 25.90
C VAL A 21 -4.30 -7.22 26.69
N PRO A 22 -4.30 -7.27 28.04
CA PRO A 22 -3.14 -6.85 28.81
C PRO A 22 -1.87 -7.58 28.38
N GLY A 23 -0.84 -6.83 27.98
CA GLY A 23 0.43 -7.38 27.47
C GLY A 23 0.48 -7.59 25.96
N ASP A 24 -0.63 -7.38 25.24
CA ASP A 24 -0.73 -7.48 23.78
C ASP A 24 -1.41 -6.22 23.22
N ARG A 25 -0.78 -5.08 23.50
CA ARG A 25 -1.28 -3.77 23.08
C ARG A 25 -0.70 -3.45 21.70
N PRO A 26 -1.51 -3.07 20.70
CA PRO A 26 -0.99 -2.68 19.41
C PRO A 26 -0.07 -1.47 19.57
N GLU A 27 1.08 -1.52 18.89
CA GLU A 27 2.07 -0.45 18.87
C GLU A 27 1.91 0.39 17.59
N PRO A 28 2.33 1.68 17.61
CA PRO A 28 2.42 2.48 16.39
C PRO A 28 3.39 1.87 15.37
N GLY A 29 3.03 1.95 14.09
CA GLY A 29 3.83 1.45 12.97
C GLY A 29 4.05 2.52 11.91
N TYR A 30 5.22 2.50 11.27
CA TYR A 30 5.47 3.35 10.10
C TYR A 30 4.91 2.68 8.85
N VAL A 31 4.23 3.46 8.01
CA VAL A 31 3.79 3.04 6.67
C VAL A 31 4.34 4.01 5.63
N LEU A 32 4.68 3.46 4.47
CA LEU A 32 5.20 4.18 3.29
C LEU A 32 4.08 4.30 2.26
N CYS A 33 3.98 5.44 1.59
CA CYS A 33 3.01 5.64 0.51
C CYS A 33 3.26 4.65 -0.64
N GLU A 34 2.21 3.95 -1.09
CA GLU A 34 2.28 2.99 -2.20
C GLU A 34 1.95 3.62 -3.55
N LEU A 35 1.41 4.85 -3.56
CA LEU A 35 1.08 5.58 -4.79
C LEU A 35 2.34 6.07 -5.50
N GLY A 36 2.23 6.36 -6.79
CA GLY A 36 3.31 6.99 -7.57
C GLY A 36 3.60 8.43 -7.11
N GLU A 37 4.83 8.91 -7.29
CA GLU A 37 5.22 10.29 -6.99
C GLU A 37 4.35 11.35 -7.73
N ASP A 38 4.43 12.61 -7.31
CA ASP A 38 3.65 13.71 -7.92
C ASP A 38 2.11 13.55 -7.91
N HIS A 39 1.56 12.79 -6.95
CA HIS A 39 0.11 12.70 -6.73
C HIS A 39 -0.40 13.87 -5.85
N ASP A 40 -1.58 14.42 -6.15
CA ASP A 40 -2.18 15.54 -5.40
C ASP A 40 -3.11 15.11 -4.25
N ASP A 41 -3.47 13.83 -4.18
CA ASP A 41 -4.39 13.26 -3.19
C ASP A 41 -3.73 12.93 -1.84
N ASP A 42 -4.53 12.61 -0.81
CA ASP A 42 -4.01 12.02 0.45
C ASP A 42 -3.19 10.75 0.10
N HIS A 43 -1.98 10.65 0.66
CA HIS A 43 -1.13 9.46 0.60
C HIS A 43 -1.87 8.23 1.09
N ALA A 44 -1.46 7.06 0.59
CA ALA A 44 -2.14 5.82 0.92
C ALA A 44 -1.20 4.60 0.98
N ALA A 45 -1.53 3.66 1.86
CA ALA A 45 -0.91 2.35 1.94
C ALA A 45 -1.95 1.30 2.36
N MET A 46 -1.99 0.15 1.69
CA MET A 46 -2.89 -0.94 2.04
C MET A 46 -2.45 -1.56 3.37
N LEU A 47 -3.40 -1.72 4.30
CA LEU A 47 -3.16 -2.40 5.57
C LEU A 47 -3.63 -3.86 5.54
N TRP A 48 -4.81 -4.13 4.97
CA TRP A 48 -5.32 -5.48 4.77
C TRP A 48 -6.42 -5.55 3.71
N ASP A 49 -6.50 -6.68 3.02
CA ASP A 49 -7.62 -7.04 2.13
C ASP A 49 -8.81 -7.54 2.97
N GLU A 50 -10.01 -7.04 2.68
CA GLU A 50 -11.25 -7.47 3.34
C GLU A 50 -11.95 -8.62 2.58
N GLY A 51 -11.49 -8.94 1.37
CA GLY A 51 -12.05 -9.96 0.50
C GLY A 51 -13.47 -9.64 0.00
N GLY A 52 -14.16 -10.65 -0.54
CA GLY A 52 -15.55 -10.54 -0.99
C GLY A 52 -15.75 -10.12 -2.46
N ARG A 53 -17.01 -9.90 -2.87
CA ARG A 53 -17.40 -9.46 -4.23
C ARG A 53 -18.59 -8.47 -4.15
N PRO A 54 -18.44 -7.20 -4.60
CA PRO A 54 -17.17 -6.54 -4.96
C PRO A 54 -16.31 -6.37 -3.69
N GLY A 55 -15.04 -6.78 -3.74
CA GLY A 55 -14.17 -6.72 -2.57
C GLY A 55 -13.70 -5.31 -2.23
N SER A 56 -13.16 -5.14 -1.04
CA SER A 56 -12.51 -3.91 -0.57
C SER A 56 -11.24 -4.23 0.20
N ALA A 57 -10.46 -3.21 0.49
CA ALA A 57 -9.34 -3.28 1.40
C ALA A 57 -9.38 -2.09 2.36
N VAL A 58 -8.74 -2.25 3.51
CA VAL A 58 -8.51 -1.13 4.42
C VAL A 58 -7.15 -0.52 4.14
N TRP A 59 -7.18 0.79 3.95
CA TRP A 59 -6.07 1.63 3.61
C TRP A 59 -5.78 2.57 4.76
N ALA A 60 -4.50 2.76 5.10
CA ALA A 60 -4.08 3.97 5.77
C ALA A 60 -4.14 5.10 4.76
N ARG A 61 -4.87 6.18 5.06
CA ARG A 61 -4.85 7.42 4.28
C ARG A 61 -4.41 8.59 5.15
N TRP A 62 -3.48 9.38 4.63
CA TRP A 62 -2.93 10.50 5.39
C TRP A 62 -2.52 11.70 4.54
N ASN A 63 -2.40 12.83 5.22
CA ASN A 63 -1.79 14.05 4.73
C ASN A 63 -1.09 14.74 5.91
N ALA A 64 -0.68 16.00 5.72
CA ALA A 64 0.02 16.77 6.74
C ALA A 64 -0.75 16.95 8.07
N GLU A 65 -2.08 16.85 8.05
CA GLU A 65 -2.93 17.13 9.21
C GLU A 65 -3.42 15.87 9.93
N ARG A 66 -3.64 14.77 9.20
CA ARG A 66 -4.32 13.58 9.73
C ARG A 66 -3.82 12.29 9.08
N ALA A 67 -3.93 11.19 9.83
CA ALA A 67 -3.80 9.83 9.34
C ALA A 67 -4.96 8.99 9.86
N ARG A 68 -5.58 8.18 9.00
CA ARG A 68 -6.73 7.33 9.38
C ARG A 68 -6.79 6.04 8.56
N PRO A 69 -7.24 4.92 9.16
CA PRO A 69 -7.66 3.76 8.40
C PRO A 69 -9.03 4.03 7.75
N VAL A 70 -9.21 3.58 6.50
CA VAL A 70 -10.47 3.67 5.76
C VAL A 70 -10.64 2.44 4.86
N SER A 71 -11.83 1.84 4.86
CA SER A 71 -12.20 0.79 3.91
C SER A 71 -12.57 1.43 2.58
N LEU A 72 -11.91 1.02 1.50
CA LEU A 72 -12.14 1.50 0.15
C LEU A 72 -12.26 0.32 -0.83
N PRO A 73 -13.17 0.40 -1.82
CA PRO A 73 -13.31 -0.63 -2.84
C PRO A 73 -12.05 -0.69 -3.71
N TRP A 74 -11.76 -1.86 -4.26
CA TRP A 74 -10.69 -2.02 -5.25
C TRP A 74 -10.97 -1.24 -6.54
N CYS A 75 -9.90 -0.76 -7.18
CA CYS A 75 -9.97 -0.24 -8.54
C CYS A 75 -10.38 -1.37 -9.50
N SER A 76 -11.30 -1.09 -10.42
CA SER A 76 -11.80 -2.07 -11.39
C SER A 76 -10.98 -2.16 -12.68
N ALA A 77 -9.94 -1.35 -12.81
CA ALA A 77 -9.10 -1.31 -13.99
C ALA A 77 -8.26 -2.59 -14.12
N LEU A 78 -8.06 -3.00 -15.37
CA LEU A 78 -7.20 -4.12 -15.75
C LEU A 78 -6.15 -3.62 -16.74
N ASP A 79 -4.93 -4.14 -16.64
CA ASP A 79 -3.87 -3.88 -17.61
C ASP A 79 -4.08 -4.68 -18.92
N ALA A 80 -3.12 -4.61 -19.85
CA ALA A 80 -3.16 -5.36 -21.10
C ALA A 80 -3.09 -6.89 -20.92
N ARG A 81 -2.55 -7.37 -19.80
CA ARG A 81 -2.45 -8.79 -19.41
C ARG A 81 -3.64 -9.26 -18.58
N ARG A 82 -4.60 -8.36 -18.31
CA ARG A 82 -5.76 -8.58 -17.43
C ARG A 82 -5.41 -8.73 -15.95
N GLU A 83 -4.27 -8.19 -15.54
CA GLU A 83 -3.88 -8.02 -14.15
C GLU A 83 -4.62 -6.83 -13.56
N ALA A 84 -5.07 -6.97 -12.30
CA ALA A 84 -5.89 -5.97 -11.64
C ALA A 84 -5.04 -4.86 -11.03
N CYS A 85 -5.62 -3.66 -10.96
CA CYS A 85 -4.97 -2.55 -10.28
C CYS A 85 -5.03 -2.81 -8.78
N GLU A 86 -3.89 -2.74 -8.12
CA GLU A 86 -3.74 -3.05 -6.69
C GLU A 86 -4.03 -1.85 -5.79
N PHE A 87 -4.66 -0.80 -6.32
CA PHE A 87 -5.06 0.38 -5.58
C PHE A 87 -6.58 0.44 -5.38
N PHE A 88 -7.01 1.29 -4.46
CA PHE A 88 -8.42 1.60 -4.26
C PHE A 88 -9.03 2.35 -5.45
N ALA A 89 -10.36 2.32 -5.60
CA ALA A 89 -11.05 3.06 -6.65
C ALA A 89 -10.87 4.58 -6.49
N GLU A 90 -10.75 5.29 -7.61
CA GLU A 90 -10.51 6.75 -7.63
C GLU A 90 -9.20 7.15 -6.92
N HIS A 91 -8.18 6.31 -7.01
CA HIS A 91 -6.82 6.69 -6.59
C HIS A 91 -6.28 7.82 -7.48
N GLY A 92 -5.55 8.76 -6.87
CA GLY A 92 -5.06 9.98 -7.51
C GLY A 92 -3.72 9.84 -8.25
N SER A 93 -3.18 8.63 -8.33
CA SER A 93 -1.93 8.34 -9.06
C SER A 93 -2.21 7.59 -10.35
N GLU A 94 -1.16 7.28 -11.09
CA GLU A 94 -1.23 6.23 -12.10
C GLU A 94 -1.58 4.87 -11.47
N HIS A 95 -2.07 3.92 -12.28
CA HIS A 95 -2.38 2.57 -11.83
C HIS A 95 -1.15 1.85 -11.26
N SER A 96 -1.37 0.88 -10.36
CA SER A 96 -0.29 0.20 -9.62
C SER A 96 0.82 -0.35 -10.53
N TRP A 97 0.47 -0.90 -11.68
CA TRP A 97 1.42 -1.43 -12.67
C TRP A 97 2.27 -0.36 -13.38
N HIS A 98 2.02 0.93 -13.17
CA HIS A 98 2.86 2.04 -13.63
C HIS A 98 3.74 2.63 -12.50
N VAL A 99 3.57 2.14 -11.27
CA VAL A 99 4.37 2.56 -10.12
C VAL A 99 5.50 1.56 -9.91
N THR A 100 6.71 2.09 -9.77
CA THR A 100 7.94 1.34 -9.54
C THR A 100 8.40 1.62 -8.12
N ASP A 101 8.52 0.59 -7.28
CA ASP A 101 9.28 0.69 -6.02
C ASP A 101 10.78 0.48 -6.34
N PRO A 102 11.62 1.52 -6.24
CA PRO A 102 13.04 1.39 -6.56
C PRO A 102 13.78 0.45 -5.59
N THR A 103 13.26 0.27 -4.37
CA THR A 103 13.80 -0.67 -3.38
C THR A 103 13.53 -2.10 -3.80
N ASP A 104 12.30 -2.39 -4.21
CA ASP A 104 11.91 -3.71 -4.72
C ASP A 104 12.68 -4.07 -6.00
N GLU A 105 12.85 -3.13 -6.93
CA GLU A 105 13.67 -3.35 -8.13
C GLU A 105 15.14 -3.65 -7.77
N ALA A 106 15.71 -2.91 -6.82
CA ALA A 106 17.08 -3.13 -6.38
C ALA A 106 17.26 -4.50 -5.69
N ILE A 107 16.31 -4.88 -4.82
CA ILE A 107 16.30 -6.19 -4.17
C ILE A 107 16.15 -7.30 -5.23
N THR A 108 15.20 -7.15 -6.15
CA THR A 108 14.97 -8.10 -7.25
C THR A 108 16.21 -8.25 -8.11
N GLY A 109 16.88 -7.14 -8.46
CA GLY A 109 18.13 -7.17 -9.21
C GLY A 109 19.27 -7.89 -8.48
N ALA A 110 19.41 -7.66 -7.17
CA ALA A 110 20.40 -8.36 -6.35
C ALA A 110 20.09 -9.88 -6.27
N LEU A 111 18.84 -10.25 -6.04
CA LEU A 111 18.40 -11.65 -6.01
C LEU A 111 18.58 -12.35 -7.36
N ALA A 112 18.34 -11.66 -8.48
CA ALA A 112 18.57 -12.19 -9.81
C ALA A 112 20.07 -12.48 -10.07
N ALA A 113 20.96 -11.59 -9.62
CA ALA A 113 22.40 -11.81 -9.71
C ALA A 113 22.88 -12.99 -8.86
N GLU A 114 22.33 -13.16 -7.65
CA GLU A 114 22.69 -14.26 -6.74
C GLU A 114 22.06 -15.59 -7.13
N HIS A 115 20.88 -15.58 -7.75
CA HIS A 115 20.09 -16.76 -8.07
C HIS A 115 19.55 -16.80 -9.51
N PRO A 116 20.42 -16.81 -10.56
CA PRO A 116 19.96 -16.72 -11.95
C PRO A 116 18.94 -17.79 -12.37
N ARG A 117 19.02 -18.99 -11.78
CA ARG A 117 18.10 -20.10 -12.05
C ARG A 117 16.63 -19.83 -11.65
N LEU A 118 16.40 -18.83 -10.80
CA LEU A 118 15.05 -18.43 -10.36
C LEU A 118 14.45 -17.31 -11.23
N PHE A 119 15.26 -16.71 -12.11
CA PHE A 119 14.89 -15.59 -12.98
C PHE A 119 15.26 -15.92 -14.44
N PRO A 120 14.58 -16.89 -15.08
CA PRO A 120 14.82 -17.22 -16.48
C PRO A 120 14.35 -16.08 -17.40
N ASP A 121 15.10 -15.86 -18.48
CA ASP A 121 14.82 -14.86 -19.54
C ASP A 121 13.46 -15.06 -20.25
#